data_AF-A0A529I7P1-F1
#
_entry.id   AF-A0A529I7P1-F1
#
_cell.length_a   1.000
_cell.length_b   1.000
_cell.length_c   1.000
_cell.angle_alpha   90.00
_cell.angle_beta   90.00
_cell.angle_gamma   90.00
#
_symmetry.space_group_name_H-M   'P 1'
#
loop_
_entity.id
_entity.type
_entity.pdbx_description
1 polymer ?
#
loop_
_entity_poly.entity_id
_entity_poly.type
_entity_poly.pdbx_seq_one_letter_code
_entity_poly.pdbx_strand_id
1 'polypeptide(L)'
;AETIEQRFLDITRAFSRRNASAPIRVSAGTWMTWYLARNIEKLGVTDRSIVFSAVEEVQNIGRREALIGIRNRRPSEPGLAARRTKTVAFAPYSHPNAVRKSDWIAATVNTPSAIWVRANKRDQIRFEVTQPRSLLDLALAGAGHVVLPCFVGDAHTDLVRTDDVIEELSHEQWLVVHGDDRKLPEVRATIDKIARLIGSDRAFDTKR
;
A
#
# COMPACT_ATOMS: atom_id res chain seq x y z
N ALA A 1 -38.57 26.41 -19.95
CA ALA A 1 -38.03 25.77 -18.73
C ALA A 1 -37.44 24.39 -19.04
N GLU A 2 -38.17 23.51 -19.77
CA GLU A 2 -37.71 22.16 -20.18
C GLU A 2 -36.31 22.12 -20.85
N THR A 3 -35.96 23.11 -21.67
CA THR A 3 -34.71 23.12 -22.44
C THR A 3 -33.45 23.31 -21.59
N ILE A 4 -33.56 23.94 -20.42
CA ILE A 4 -32.43 24.14 -19.49
C ILE A 4 -32.21 22.86 -18.67
N GLU A 5 -33.28 22.21 -18.25
CA GLU A 5 -33.24 20.98 -17.45
C GLU A 5 -32.71 19.79 -18.26
N GLN A 6 -33.14 19.66 -19.53
CA GLN A 6 -32.58 18.67 -20.46
C GLN A 6 -31.10 18.92 -20.76
N ARG A 7 -30.69 20.19 -20.96
CA ARG A 7 -29.26 20.53 -21.11
C ARG A 7 -28.45 20.22 -19.85
N PHE A 8 -29.01 20.42 -18.66
CA PHE A 8 -28.35 20.09 -17.40
C PHE A 8 -28.18 18.57 -17.23
N LEU A 9 -29.22 17.80 -17.57
CA LEU A 9 -29.18 16.34 -17.57
C LEU A 9 -28.19 15.79 -18.61
N ASP A 10 -28.10 16.40 -19.78
CA ASP A 10 -27.16 16.01 -20.84
C ASP A 10 -25.71 16.36 -20.48
N ILE A 11 -25.46 17.52 -19.87
CA ILE A 11 -24.15 17.88 -19.31
C ILE A 11 -23.77 16.91 -18.20
N THR A 12 -24.71 16.58 -17.31
CA THR A 12 -24.48 15.62 -16.22
C THR A 12 -24.18 14.22 -16.79
N ARG A 13 -24.93 13.75 -17.80
CA ARG A 13 -24.67 12.46 -18.48
C ARG A 13 -23.35 12.44 -19.24
N ALA A 14 -22.99 13.52 -19.94
CA ALA A 14 -21.72 13.63 -20.64
C ALA A 14 -20.53 13.68 -19.66
N PHE A 15 -20.70 14.35 -18.52
CA PHE A 15 -19.72 14.39 -17.44
C PHE A 15 -19.57 13.02 -16.76
N SER A 16 -20.68 12.34 -16.46
CA SER A 16 -20.66 10.95 -15.95
C SER A 16 -20.02 9.97 -16.93
N ARG A 17 -20.26 10.12 -18.25
CA ARG A 17 -19.62 9.28 -19.29
C ARG A 17 -18.12 9.54 -19.41
N ARG A 18 -17.66 10.79 -19.34
CA ARG A 18 -16.23 11.13 -19.31
C ARG A 18 -15.53 10.55 -18.06
N ASN A 19 -16.19 10.62 -16.90
CA ASN A 19 -15.67 10.03 -15.66
C ASN A 19 -15.67 8.50 -15.68
N ALA A 20 -16.63 7.86 -16.36
CA ALA A 20 -16.64 6.40 -16.49
C ALA A 20 -15.41 5.85 -17.27
N SER A 21 -14.81 6.66 -18.15
CA SER A 21 -13.58 6.31 -18.86
C SER A 21 -12.28 6.71 -18.15
N ALA A 22 -12.35 7.53 -17.10
CA ALA A 22 -11.15 7.98 -16.39
C ALA A 22 -10.52 6.81 -15.62
N PRO A 23 -9.18 6.73 -15.53
CA PRO A 23 -8.53 5.68 -14.76
C PRO A 23 -8.85 5.83 -13.27
N ILE A 24 -9.04 4.71 -12.59
CA ILE A 24 -9.10 4.68 -11.12
C ILE A 24 -7.67 4.77 -10.60
N ARG A 25 -7.41 5.68 -9.66
CA ARG A 25 -6.10 5.79 -9.02
C ARG A 25 -6.11 5.05 -7.69
N VAL A 26 -5.08 4.23 -7.48
CA VAL A 26 -4.84 3.55 -6.21
C VAL A 26 -3.51 4.03 -5.66
N SER A 27 -3.56 4.74 -4.54
CA SER A 27 -2.38 5.26 -3.85
C SER A 27 -2.12 4.44 -2.58
N ALA A 28 -0.91 3.93 -2.41
CA ALA A 28 -0.54 3.06 -1.31
C ALA A 28 0.96 3.16 -1.01
N GLY A 29 1.39 2.72 0.18
CA GLY A 29 2.83 2.54 0.46
C GLY A 29 3.49 1.56 -0.51
N THR A 30 4.82 1.65 -0.65
CA THR A 30 5.63 0.81 -1.55
C THR A 30 5.24 -0.66 -1.49
N TRP A 31 5.11 -1.20 -0.28
CA TRP A 31 4.86 -2.62 -0.08
C TRP A 31 3.47 -3.08 -0.48
N MET A 32 2.46 -2.22 -0.31
CA MET A 32 1.10 -2.52 -0.77
C MET A 32 0.95 -2.36 -2.26
N THR A 33 1.62 -1.36 -2.86
CA THR A 33 1.69 -1.24 -4.31
C THR A 33 2.33 -2.48 -4.92
N TRP A 34 3.43 -2.97 -4.35
CA TRP A 34 4.04 -4.24 -4.76
C TRP A 34 3.10 -5.44 -4.60
N TYR A 35 2.41 -5.57 -3.46
CA TYR A 35 1.48 -6.68 -3.23
C TYR A 35 0.34 -6.71 -4.24
N LEU A 36 -0.25 -5.55 -4.53
CA LEU A 36 -1.33 -5.42 -5.53
C LEU A 36 -0.82 -5.74 -6.93
N ALA A 37 0.35 -5.23 -7.31
CA ALA A 37 0.96 -5.51 -8.61
C ALA A 37 1.26 -7.00 -8.79
N ARG A 38 1.81 -7.66 -7.76
CA ARG A 38 2.09 -9.11 -7.76
C ARG A 38 0.82 -9.96 -7.88
N ASN A 39 -0.31 -9.46 -7.40
CA ASN A 39 -1.59 -10.17 -7.38
C ASN A 39 -2.62 -9.59 -8.36
N ILE A 40 -2.17 -8.90 -9.42
CA ILE A 40 -3.07 -8.18 -10.34
C ILE A 40 -4.11 -9.10 -11.00
N GLU A 41 -3.72 -10.32 -11.37
CA GLU A 41 -4.62 -11.33 -11.92
C GLU A 41 -5.73 -11.72 -10.92
N LYS A 42 -5.36 -11.94 -9.65
CA LYS A 42 -6.32 -12.25 -8.57
C LYS A 42 -7.19 -11.05 -8.21
N LEU A 43 -6.67 -9.84 -8.35
CA LEU A 43 -7.44 -8.62 -8.15
C LEU A 43 -8.59 -8.53 -9.16
N GLY A 44 -8.41 -9.08 -10.36
CA GLY A 44 -9.48 -9.27 -11.34
C GLY A 44 -10.09 -7.97 -11.85
N VAL A 45 -9.27 -6.92 -12.00
CA VAL A 45 -9.68 -5.67 -12.64
C VAL A 45 -9.20 -5.69 -14.09
N THR A 46 -10.09 -6.10 -14.99
CA THR A 46 -9.77 -6.33 -16.42
C THR A 46 -10.50 -5.35 -17.35
N ASP A 47 -11.53 -4.68 -16.86
CA ASP A 47 -12.44 -3.83 -17.63
C ASP A 47 -12.16 -2.32 -17.47
N ARG A 48 -11.10 -1.96 -16.74
CA ARG A 48 -10.79 -0.57 -16.38
C ARG A 48 -9.29 -0.33 -16.33
N SER A 49 -8.87 0.88 -16.70
CA SER A 49 -7.51 1.35 -16.44
C SER A 49 -7.33 1.69 -14.96
N ILE A 50 -6.28 1.14 -14.34
CA ILE A 50 -5.85 1.53 -12.99
C ILE A 50 -4.47 2.19 -13.07
N VAL A 51 -4.29 3.26 -12.29
CA VAL A 51 -2.98 3.85 -12.04
C VAL A 51 -2.60 3.62 -10.59
N PHE A 52 -1.53 2.87 -10.36
CA PHE A 52 -0.94 2.69 -9.03
C PHE A 52 0.07 3.80 -8.73
N SER A 53 0.05 4.32 -7.51
CA SER A 53 1.04 5.28 -7.02
C SER A 53 1.59 4.81 -5.67
N ALA A 54 2.91 4.55 -5.64
CA ALA A 54 3.62 4.25 -4.41
C ALA A 54 3.97 5.56 -3.69
N VAL A 55 3.38 5.79 -2.52
CA VAL A 55 3.63 6.97 -1.69
C VAL A 55 3.80 6.58 -0.23
N GLU A 56 4.85 7.11 0.40
CA GLU A 56 5.11 6.84 1.83
C GLU A 56 4.45 7.87 2.76
N GLU A 57 4.12 9.04 2.21
CA GLU A 57 3.41 10.11 2.91
C GLU A 57 1.91 10.07 2.62
N VAL A 58 1.12 10.49 3.61
CA VAL A 58 -0.33 10.60 3.48
C VAL A 58 -0.65 11.70 2.46
N GLN A 59 -1.14 11.30 1.29
CA GLN A 59 -1.60 12.23 0.28
C GLN A 59 -3.01 12.74 0.59
N ASN A 60 -3.27 14.01 0.30
CA ASN A 60 -4.60 14.58 0.30
C ASN A 60 -5.43 13.93 -0.81
N ILE A 61 -6.54 13.30 -0.43
CA ILE A 61 -7.46 12.70 -1.40
C ILE A 61 -8.33 13.83 -1.98
N GLY A 62 -7.90 14.37 -3.12
CA GLY A 62 -8.60 15.42 -3.85
C GLY A 62 -9.84 14.92 -4.60
N ARG A 63 -10.74 15.85 -4.97
CA ARG A 63 -12.09 15.56 -5.51
C ARG A 63 -12.18 15.21 -7.00
N ARG A 64 -11.08 15.13 -7.76
CA ARG A 64 -11.13 15.22 -9.24
C ARG A 64 -10.68 13.98 -10.01
N GLU A 65 -10.20 12.96 -9.33
CA GLU A 65 -9.83 11.68 -9.93
C GLU A 65 -10.13 10.62 -8.88
N ALA A 66 -10.89 9.58 -9.23
CA ALA A 66 -11.36 8.58 -8.28
C ALA A 66 -10.17 7.88 -7.61
N LEU A 67 -9.77 8.40 -6.45
CA LEU A 67 -8.55 8.04 -5.73
C LEU A 67 -8.92 7.18 -4.52
N ILE A 68 -8.48 5.93 -4.57
CA ILE A 68 -8.54 4.98 -3.47
C ILE A 68 -7.18 5.01 -2.78
N GLY A 69 -7.15 5.42 -1.51
CA GLY A 69 -5.97 5.37 -0.65
C GLY A 69 -5.91 4.08 0.16
N ILE A 70 -4.72 3.49 0.30
CA ILE A 70 -4.42 2.43 1.27
C ILE A 70 -3.46 3.01 2.31
N ARG A 71 -3.93 3.10 3.55
CA ARG A 71 -3.22 3.78 4.64
C ARG A 71 -2.90 2.82 5.78
N ASN A 72 -1.82 3.11 6.48
CA ASN A 72 -1.35 2.39 7.67
C ASN A 72 -2.03 2.83 8.98
N ARG A 73 -2.98 3.75 8.89
CA ARG A 73 -3.73 4.28 10.04
C ARG A 73 -5.14 4.65 9.60
N ARG A 74 -6.07 4.65 10.56
CA ARG A 74 -7.44 5.13 10.32
C ARG A 74 -7.40 6.61 9.92
N PRO A 75 -8.07 7.02 8.83
CA PRO A 75 -8.15 8.44 8.47
C PRO A 75 -8.94 9.21 9.53
N SER A 76 -8.52 10.45 9.77
CA SER A 76 -9.19 11.40 10.67
C SER A 76 -9.80 12.58 9.93
N GLU A 77 -9.47 12.74 8.65
CA GLU A 77 -9.92 13.87 7.85
C GLU A 77 -11.43 13.78 7.56
N PRO A 78 -12.16 14.90 7.65
CA PRO A 78 -13.60 14.93 7.38
C PRO A 78 -13.90 14.61 5.92
N GLY A 79 -15.05 13.99 5.68
CA GLY A 79 -15.51 13.68 4.31
C GLY A 79 -14.87 12.44 3.69
N LEU A 80 -14.01 11.72 4.41
CA LEU A 80 -13.47 10.44 3.96
C LEU A 80 -14.35 9.27 4.43
N ALA A 81 -14.56 8.31 3.54
CA ALA A 81 -15.08 7.00 3.88
C ALA A 81 -13.91 6.02 4.05
N ALA A 82 -14.00 5.15 5.07
CA ALA A 82 -12.92 4.25 5.43
C ALA A 82 -13.43 2.82 5.68
N ARG A 83 -12.63 1.83 5.29
CA ARG A 83 -12.86 0.41 5.56
C ARG A 83 -11.56 -0.24 6.04
N ARG A 84 -11.59 -0.83 7.24
CA ARG A 84 -10.48 -1.66 7.74
C ARG A 84 -10.36 -2.94 6.91
N THR A 85 -9.13 -3.39 6.69
CA THR A 85 -8.82 -4.62 5.94
C THR A 85 -8.17 -5.68 6.86
N LYS A 86 -6.84 -5.68 6.97
CA LYS A 86 -6.05 -6.59 7.80
C LYS A 86 -5.08 -5.80 8.69
N THR A 87 -4.44 -6.49 9.61
CA THR A 87 -3.27 -5.95 10.32
C THR A 87 -2.02 -6.29 9.52
N VAL A 88 -1.09 -5.35 9.42
CA VAL A 88 0.22 -5.54 8.82
C VAL A 88 1.25 -5.57 9.94
N ALA A 89 2.02 -6.66 10.02
CA ALA A 89 3.14 -6.82 10.94
C ALA A 89 4.47 -6.69 10.20
N PHE A 90 5.52 -6.34 10.94
CA PHE A 90 6.88 -6.16 10.43
C PHE A 90 7.85 -7.01 11.25
N ALA A 91 8.88 -7.53 10.58
CA ALA A 91 9.97 -8.24 11.24
C ALA A 91 11.30 -7.98 10.52
N PRO A 92 12.44 -8.26 11.16
CA PRO A 92 13.74 -8.29 10.50
C PRO A 92 13.88 -9.47 9.54
N TYR A 93 14.42 -9.21 8.35
CA TYR A 93 14.73 -10.22 7.32
C TYR A 93 16.15 -10.06 6.81
N SER A 94 16.77 -11.17 6.45
CA SER A 94 18.05 -11.20 5.74
C SER A 94 18.18 -12.44 4.86
N HIS A 95 19.12 -12.42 3.92
CA HIS A 95 19.51 -13.61 3.18
C HIS A 95 20.18 -14.61 4.13
N PRO A 96 19.88 -15.92 4.09
CA PRO A 96 20.44 -16.91 5.01
C PRO A 96 21.98 -16.99 4.92
N ASN A 97 22.53 -16.72 3.73
CA ASN A 97 23.98 -16.67 3.49
C ASN A 97 24.51 -15.23 3.38
N ALA A 98 23.89 -14.26 4.06
CA ALA A 98 24.35 -12.87 4.02
C ALA A 98 25.83 -12.76 4.38
N VAL A 99 26.59 -12.04 3.54
CA VAL A 99 28.02 -11.77 3.76
C VAL A 99 28.18 -10.86 4.98
N ARG A 100 27.21 -9.97 5.19
CA ARG A 100 27.22 -8.90 6.19
C ARG A 100 26.22 -9.17 7.31
N LYS A 101 26.45 -10.23 8.08
CA LYS A 101 25.51 -10.76 9.09
C LYS A 101 25.18 -9.80 10.25
N SER A 102 25.94 -8.75 10.48
CA SER A 102 25.65 -7.78 11.56
C SER A 102 25.25 -6.41 11.01
N ASP A 103 25.30 -6.21 9.70
CA ASP A 103 25.02 -4.91 9.10
C ASP A 103 23.51 -4.76 8.88
N TRP A 104 23.03 -3.53 9.01
CA TRP A 104 21.64 -3.14 8.75
C TRP A 104 21.58 -2.15 7.59
N ILE A 105 20.43 -2.17 6.92
CA ILE A 105 20.11 -1.25 5.83
C ILE A 105 18.88 -0.44 6.26
N ALA A 106 18.97 0.88 6.11
CA ALA A 106 17.87 1.78 6.45
C ALA A 106 17.33 2.50 5.21
N ALA A 107 16.05 2.86 5.22
CA ALA A 107 15.52 3.79 4.22
C ALA A 107 15.60 5.23 4.77
N THR A 108 15.97 6.22 3.96
CA THR A 108 16.07 7.61 4.42
C THR A 108 14.70 8.30 4.56
N VAL A 109 13.68 7.79 3.87
CA VAL A 109 12.29 8.24 4.07
C VAL A 109 11.81 7.97 5.51
N ASN A 110 11.01 8.87 6.06
CA ASN A 110 10.51 8.80 7.44
C ASN A 110 9.28 7.90 7.57
N THR A 111 9.42 6.63 7.19
CA THR A 111 8.42 5.60 7.51
C THR A 111 8.61 5.11 8.96
N PRO A 112 7.57 4.56 9.63
CA PRO A 112 7.70 4.01 10.97
C PRO A 112 8.83 2.97 11.09
N SER A 113 8.96 2.06 10.12
CA SER A 113 10.02 1.05 10.10
C SER A 113 11.42 1.67 9.93
N ALA A 114 11.56 2.72 9.12
CA ALA A 114 12.83 3.41 8.95
C ALA A 114 13.27 4.17 10.21
N ILE A 115 12.32 4.82 10.89
CA ILE A 115 12.55 5.47 12.18
C ILE A 115 13.01 4.43 13.22
N TRP A 116 12.33 3.27 13.27
CA TRP A 116 12.69 2.18 14.15
C TRP A 116 14.12 1.67 13.93
N VAL A 117 14.52 1.43 12.67
CA VAL A 117 15.87 0.95 12.35
C VAL A 117 16.92 1.98 12.79
N ARG A 118 16.70 3.27 12.50
CA ARG A 118 17.62 4.35 12.94
C ARG A 118 17.70 4.49 14.46
N ALA A 119 16.61 4.21 15.17
CA ALA A 119 16.59 4.30 16.62
C ALA A 119 17.31 3.10 17.28
N ASN A 120 17.11 1.89 16.75
CA ASN A 120 17.54 0.66 17.42
C ASN A 120 18.86 0.07 16.88
N LYS A 121 19.24 0.39 15.64
CA LYS A 121 20.35 -0.26 14.92
C LYS A 121 21.36 0.73 14.33
N ARG A 122 21.35 1.99 14.80
CA ARG A 122 22.16 3.11 14.29
C ARG A 122 23.60 2.72 13.95
N ASP A 123 24.32 2.13 14.90
CA ASP A 123 25.76 1.84 14.75
C ASP A 123 26.05 0.65 13.82
N GLN A 124 25.01 -0.08 13.42
CA GLN A 124 25.08 -1.20 12.50
C GLN A 124 24.62 -0.83 11.08
N ILE A 125 24.09 0.39 10.86
CA ILE A 125 23.65 0.82 9.53
C ILE A 125 24.88 1.01 8.63
N ARG A 126 24.95 0.25 7.52
CA ARG A 126 26.02 0.37 6.51
C ARG A 126 25.56 0.95 5.19
N PHE A 127 24.27 0.79 4.88
CA PHE A 127 23.69 1.27 3.64
C PHE A 127 22.38 2.01 3.94
N GLU A 128 22.16 3.07 3.18
CA GLU A 128 20.91 3.81 3.20
C GLU A 128 20.33 3.92 1.79
N VAL A 129 19.00 3.82 1.68
CA VAL A 129 18.28 3.92 0.42
C VAL A 129 17.17 4.95 0.49
N THR A 130 16.95 5.71 -0.59
CA THR A 130 15.85 6.68 -0.63
C THR A 130 14.52 6.02 -0.95
N GLN A 131 14.53 4.97 -1.76
CA GLN A 131 13.35 4.22 -2.17
C GLN A 131 13.23 2.94 -1.32
N PRO A 132 12.13 2.73 -0.57
CA PRO A 132 11.95 1.54 0.27
C PRO A 132 12.11 0.23 -0.49
N ARG A 133 11.77 0.21 -1.79
CA ARG A 133 11.92 -1.00 -2.61
C ARG A 133 13.35 -1.55 -2.60
N SER A 134 14.35 -0.66 -2.63
CA SER A 134 15.76 -1.05 -2.64
C SER A 134 16.21 -1.72 -1.34
N LEU A 135 15.45 -1.63 -0.23
CA LEU A 135 15.70 -2.43 0.96
C LEU A 135 15.63 -3.92 0.64
N LEU A 136 14.56 -4.33 -0.05
CA LEU A 136 14.35 -5.73 -0.42
C LEU A 136 15.45 -6.20 -1.37
N ASP A 137 15.80 -5.39 -2.36
CA ASP A 137 16.82 -5.75 -3.35
C ASP A 137 18.21 -5.95 -2.69
N LEU A 138 18.58 -5.09 -1.74
CA LEU A 138 19.82 -5.22 -0.97
C LEU A 138 19.80 -6.43 -0.03
N ALA A 139 18.65 -6.71 0.60
CA ALA A 139 18.50 -7.88 1.46
C ALA A 139 18.67 -9.18 0.66
N LEU A 140 18.05 -9.28 -0.52
CA LEU A 140 18.18 -10.42 -1.44
C LEU A 140 19.62 -10.58 -1.94
N ALA A 141 20.35 -9.48 -2.13
CA ALA A 141 21.77 -9.50 -2.47
C ALA A 141 22.69 -9.87 -1.28
N GLY A 142 22.14 -10.13 -0.09
CA GLY A 142 22.90 -10.50 1.11
C GLY A 142 23.67 -9.35 1.75
N ALA A 143 23.26 -8.10 1.51
CA ALA A 143 23.95 -6.91 2.00
C ALA A 143 23.70 -6.59 3.48
N GLY A 144 22.77 -7.27 4.14
CA GLY A 144 22.51 -7.14 5.58
C GLY A 144 21.06 -7.43 5.97
N HIS A 145 20.66 -6.91 7.13
CA HIS A 145 19.30 -6.97 7.65
C HIS A 145 18.45 -5.78 7.20
N VAL A 146 17.17 -6.05 6.97
CA VAL A 146 16.13 -5.04 6.71
C VAL A 146 14.88 -5.32 7.53
N VAL A 147 14.13 -4.27 7.87
CA VAL A 147 12.76 -4.43 8.39
C VAL A 147 11.78 -4.37 7.23
N LEU A 148 11.01 -5.44 7.05
CA LEU A 148 9.98 -5.55 6.00
C LEU A 148 8.63 -5.93 6.62
N PRO A 149 7.51 -5.60 5.96
CA PRO A 149 6.24 -6.23 6.29
C PRO A 149 6.36 -7.74 6.09
N CYS A 150 5.76 -8.54 6.98
CA CYS A 150 5.91 -9.99 6.93
C CYS A 150 5.39 -10.58 5.62
N PHE A 151 4.26 -10.07 5.08
CA PHE A 151 3.75 -10.51 3.77
C PHE A 151 4.72 -10.25 2.60
N VAL A 152 5.69 -9.34 2.76
CA VAL A 152 6.76 -9.10 1.78
C VAL A 152 7.93 -10.05 2.04
N GLY A 153 8.43 -10.08 3.27
CA GLY A 153 9.57 -10.93 3.64
C GLY A 153 9.30 -12.41 3.41
N ASP A 154 8.17 -12.90 3.93
CA ASP A 154 7.75 -14.31 3.84
C ASP A 154 7.43 -14.75 2.39
N ALA A 155 7.22 -13.81 1.48
CA ALA A 155 6.96 -14.10 0.06
C ALA A 155 8.23 -14.40 -0.75
N HIS A 156 9.43 -14.22 -0.17
CA HIS A 156 10.72 -14.46 -0.81
C HIS A 156 11.44 -15.62 -0.13
N THR A 157 11.68 -16.71 -0.87
CA THR A 157 12.36 -17.91 -0.35
C THR A 157 13.83 -17.70 -0.02
N ASP A 158 14.44 -16.68 -0.62
CA ASP A 158 15.84 -16.31 -0.38
C ASP A 158 16.01 -15.41 0.86
N LEU A 159 14.92 -15.10 1.57
CA LEU A 159 14.95 -14.40 2.84
C LEU A 159 14.48 -15.30 3.96
N VAL A 160 15.10 -15.13 5.12
CA VAL A 160 14.64 -15.70 6.37
C VAL A 160 14.30 -14.58 7.34
N ARG A 161 13.26 -14.80 8.15
CA ARG A 161 12.98 -13.92 9.29
C ARG A 161 14.05 -14.17 10.36
N THR A 162 14.71 -13.12 10.81
CA THR A 162 15.89 -13.23 11.70
C THR A 162 15.59 -12.90 13.17
N ASP A 163 14.39 -12.38 13.44
CA ASP A 163 13.93 -12.02 14.79
C ASP A 163 12.39 -12.06 14.83
N ASP A 164 11.82 -11.87 16.01
CA ASP A 164 10.38 -11.82 16.23
C ASP A 164 9.73 -10.62 15.52
N VAL A 165 8.39 -10.66 15.44
CA VAL A 165 7.60 -9.52 14.99
C VAL A 165 7.83 -8.32 15.90
N ILE A 166 8.05 -7.16 15.29
CA ILE A 166 8.20 -5.88 15.99
C ILE A 166 6.80 -5.32 16.24
N GLU A 167 6.23 -5.61 17.42
CA GLU A 167 4.83 -5.27 17.73
C GLU A 167 4.50 -3.78 17.63
N GLU A 168 5.45 -2.89 17.95
CA GLU A 168 5.24 -1.44 17.82
C GLU A 168 5.12 -0.94 16.36
N LEU A 169 5.50 -1.76 15.38
CA LEU A 169 5.32 -1.49 13.96
C LEU A 169 4.02 -2.11 13.40
N SER A 170 3.37 -3.00 14.16
CA SER A 170 2.11 -3.62 13.78
C SER A 170 0.99 -2.60 13.72
N HIS A 171 0.24 -2.56 12.62
CA HIS A 171 -0.84 -1.59 12.45
C HIS A 171 -1.98 -2.09 11.58
N GLU A 172 -3.17 -1.56 11.82
CA GLU A 172 -4.34 -1.82 10.99
C GLU A 172 -4.22 -1.10 9.64
N GLN A 173 -4.54 -1.80 8.57
CA GLN A 173 -4.58 -1.24 7.22
C GLN A 173 -5.99 -0.80 6.83
N TRP A 174 -6.08 0.37 6.20
CA TRP A 174 -7.34 1.03 5.87
C TRP A 174 -7.42 1.38 4.39
N LEU A 175 -8.52 0.99 3.76
CA LEU A 175 -8.96 1.52 2.47
C LEU A 175 -9.72 2.82 2.71
N VAL A 176 -9.39 3.86 1.96
CA VAL A 176 -9.93 5.21 2.15
C VAL A 176 -10.28 5.82 0.80
N VAL A 177 -11.39 6.56 0.74
CA VAL A 177 -11.85 7.25 -0.46
C VAL A 177 -12.66 8.48 -0.07
N HIS A 178 -12.78 9.47 -0.95
CA HIS A 178 -13.69 10.60 -0.70
C HIS A 178 -15.15 10.11 -0.63
N GLY A 179 -15.94 10.72 0.26
CA GLY A 179 -17.30 10.30 0.58
C GLY A 179 -18.28 10.37 -0.58
N ASP A 180 -18.02 11.25 -1.55
CA ASP A 180 -18.79 11.37 -2.79
C ASP A 180 -18.42 10.26 -3.79
N ASP A 181 -17.12 9.94 -3.92
CA ASP A 181 -16.61 8.95 -4.87
C ASP A 181 -16.97 7.53 -4.46
N ARG A 182 -17.17 7.25 -3.15
CA ARG A 182 -17.55 5.92 -2.66
C ARG A 182 -18.87 5.39 -3.26
N LYS A 183 -19.71 6.30 -3.77
CA LYS A 183 -21.02 5.99 -4.37
C LYS A 183 -20.89 5.57 -5.83
N LEU A 184 -19.76 5.87 -6.47
CA LEU A 184 -19.51 5.49 -7.86
C LEU A 184 -19.37 3.96 -7.95
N PRO A 185 -20.14 3.27 -8.83
CA PRO A 185 -20.13 1.82 -8.93
C PRO A 185 -18.74 1.22 -9.17
N GLU A 186 -17.93 1.84 -10.02
CA GLU A 186 -16.58 1.41 -10.36
C GLU A 186 -15.58 1.55 -9.20
N VAL A 187 -15.73 2.60 -8.41
CA VAL A 187 -14.92 2.84 -7.21
C VAL A 187 -15.26 1.80 -6.16
N ARG A 188 -16.55 1.59 -5.91
CA ARG A 188 -17.04 0.57 -4.98
C ARG A 188 -16.59 -0.83 -5.39
N ALA A 189 -16.73 -1.17 -6.68
CA ALA A 189 -16.29 -2.46 -7.20
C ALA A 189 -14.78 -2.68 -7.00
N THR A 190 -13.96 -1.66 -7.27
CA THR A 190 -12.51 -1.71 -7.04
C THR A 190 -12.18 -1.86 -5.56
N ILE A 191 -12.83 -1.10 -4.67
CA ILE A 191 -12.67 -1.23 -3.21
C ILE A 191 -13.03 -2.65 -2.75
N ASP A 192 -14.13 -3.22 -3.24
CA ASP A 192 -14.58 -4.56 -2.85
C ASP A 192 -13.66 -5.67 -3.37
N LYS A 193 -13.04 -5.49 -4.55
CA LYS A 193 -12.01 -6.39 -5.08
C LYS A 193 -10.74 -6.32 -4.24
N ILE A 194 -10.21 -5.12 -3.96
CA ILE A 194 -9.02 -4.93 -3.12
C ILE A 194 -9.25 -5.48 -1.71
N ALA A 195 -10.39 -5.16 -1.09
CA ALA A 195 -10.71 -5.61 0.26
C ALA A 195 -10.84 -7.14 0.34
N ARG A 196 -11.45 -7.79 -0.66
CA ARG A 196 -11.51 -9.26 -0.73
C ARG A 196 -10.14 -9.88 -0.93
N LEU A 197 -9.32 -9.33 -1.82
CA LEU A 197 -7.96 -9.82 -2.07
C LEU A 197 -7.13 -9.79 -0.79
N ILE A 198 -7.12 -8.66 -0.07
CA ILE A 198 -6.37 -8.54 1.20
C ILE A 198 -7.00 -9.41 2.29
N GLY A 199 -8.33 -9.38 2.43
CA GLY A 199 -9.03 -10.07 3.52
C GLY A 199 -8.96 -11.60 3.47
N SER A 200 -8.81 -12.17 2.26
CA SER A 200 -8.73 -13.61 2.05
C SER A 200 -7.30 -14.17 1.99
N ASP A 201 -6.28 -13.31 1.87
CA ASP A 201 -4.89 -13.75 1.79
C ASP A 201 -4.32 -14.04 3.18
N ARG A 202 -3.80 -15.26 3.34
CA ARG A 202 -3.15 -15.73 4.57
C ARG A 202 -1.77 -15.12 4.78
N ALA A 203 -1.19 -14.45 3.79
CA ALA A 203 0.08 -13.74 3.92
C ALA A 203 0.04 -12.62 4.98
N PHE A 204 -1.16 -12.13 5.34
CA PHE A 204 -1.36 -11.14 6.41
C PHE A 204 -1.62 -11.78 7.78
N ASP A 205 -1.70 -13.11 7.88
CA ASP A 205 -1.92 -13.77 9.14
C ASP A 205 -0.59 -13.87 9.90
N THR A 206 -0.50 -13.22 11.06
CA THR A 206 0.71 -13.07 11.88
C THR A 206 1.25 -14.36 12.51
N LYS A 207 0.65 -15.52 12.22
CA LYS A 207 1.08 -16.82 12.77
C LYS A 207 2.03 -17.54 11.81
N ARG A 208 3.32 -17.18 11.85
CA ARG A 208 4.46 -18.07 11.60
C ARG A 208 5.65 -17.61 12.41
#